data_AF-A0A6L8ELA1-F1
#
_entry.id   AF-A0A6L8ELA1-F1
#
_cell.length_a   1.000
_cell.length_b   1.000
_cell.length_c   1.000
_cell.angle_alpha   90.00
_cell.angle_beta   90.00
_cell.angle_gamma   90.00
#
_symmetry.space_group_name_H-M   'P 1'
#
loop_
_entity.id
_entity.type
_entity.pdbx_description
1 polymer ?
#
loop_
_entity_poly.entity_id
_entity_poly.type
_entity_poly.pdbx_seq_one_letter_code
_entity_poly.pdbx_strand_id
1 'polypeptide(L)' 'IETLAERVAGILLDEFKVRWCRLRLNKHGAVRGVRDVGIIIERGSRD' A
#
# COMPACT_ATOMS: atom_id res chain seq x y z
N ILE A 1 -5.73 2.12 -7.42
CA ILE A 1 -5.31 1.33 -6.22
C ILE A 1 -4.08 1.98 -5.61
N GLU A 2 -3.16 2.44 -6.46
CA GLU A 2 -1.94 3.16 -6.08
C GLU A 2 -2.21 4.43 -5.25
N THR A 3 -3.13 5.29 -5.66
CA THR A 3 -3.45 6.52 -4.90
C THR A 3 -3.95 6.24 -3.47
N LEU A 4 -4.72 5.16 -3.28
CA LEU A 4 -5.16 4.75 -1.95
C LEU A 4 -3.99 4.24 -1.13
N ALA A 5 -3.16 3.38 -1.72
CA ALA A 5 -1.97 2.85 -1.04
C ALA A 5 -1.02 3.97 -0.61
N GLU A 6 -0.79 4.99 -1.46
CA GLU A 6 0.05 6.14 -1.11
C GLU A 6 -0.53 6.97 0.03
N ARG A 7 -1.85 7.20 0.07
CA ARG A 7 -2.48 7.92 1.19
C ARG A 7 -2.36 7.14 2.50
N VAL A 8 -2.56 5.83 2.47
CA VAL A 8 -2.41 4.98 3.67
C VAL A 8 -0.96 4.98 4.14
N ALA A 9 0.01 4.86 3.23
CA ALA A 9 1.43 4.95 3.58
C ALA A 9 1.78 6.32 4.17
N GLY A 10 1.21 7.41 3.64
CA GLY A 10 1.35 8.76 4.17
C GLY A 10 0.85 8.90 5.61
N ILE A 11 -0.34 8.36 5.92
CA ILE A 11 -0.88 8.33 7.29
C ILE A 11 0.07 7.57 8.23
N LEU A 12 0.56 6.40 7.83
CA LEU A 12 1.48 5.61 8.65
C LEU A 12 2.79 6.35 8.93
N LEU A 13 3.37 7.01 7.93
CA LEU A 13 4.62 7.74 8.06
C LEU A 13 4.45 9.06 8.83
N ASP A 14 3.38 9.81 8.55
CA ASP A 14 3.19 11.14 9.10
C ASP A 14 2.53 11.12 10.49
N GLU A 15 1.49 10.32 10.70
CA GLU A 15 0.78 10.31 11.98
C GLU A 15 1.43 9.37 12.99
N PHE A 16 1.88 8.20 12.55
CA PHE A 16 2.48 7.20 13.43
C PHE A 16 4.02 7.25 13.47
N LYS A 17 4.63 8.17 12.70
CA LYS A 17 6.09 8.40 12.64
C LYS A 17 6.91 7.12 12.45
N VAL A 18 6.37 6.15 11.72
CA VAL A 18 7.12 4.92 11.41
C VAL A 18 8.24 5.24 10.41
N ARG A 19 9.43 4.67 10.60
CA ARG A 19 10.58 4.96 9.71
C ARG A 19 10.43 4.33 8.33
N TRP A 20 9.73 3.21 8.26
CA TRP A 20 9.52 2.44 7.04
C TRP A 20 8.25 1.59 7.16
N CYS A 21 7.52 1.45 6.05
CA CYS A 21 6.36 0.57 5.96
C CYS A 21 6.30 -0.13 4.59
N ARG A 22 5.79 -1.36 4.61
CA ARG A 22 5.45 -2.14 3.41
C ARG A 22 3.95 -2.42 3.41
N LEU A 23 3.25 -1.90 2.42
CA LEU A 23 1.80 -2.01 2.28
C LEU A 23 1.45 -2.93 1.10
N ARG A 24 0.62 -3.95 1.34
CA ARG A 24 0.01 -4.76 0.29
C ARG A 24 -1.47 -4.43 0.21
N LEU A 25 -1.94 -4.01 -0.96
CA LEU A 25 -3.34 -3.71 -1.19
C LEU A 25 -3.87 -4.56 -2.34
N ASN A 26 -4.79 -5.47 -2.03
CA ASN A 26 -5.43 -6.35 -3.01
C ASN A 26 -6.86 -5.87 -3.26
N LYS A 27 -7.26 -5.79 -4.54
CA LYS A 27 -8.63 -5.53 -4.94
C LYS A 27 -9.24 -6.83 -5.44
N HIS A 28 -9.95 -7.49 -4.54
CA HIS A 28 -10.67 -8.72 -4.85
C HIS A 28 -11.73 -8.44 -5.93
N GLY A 29 -11.80 -9.30 -6.95
CA GLY A 29 -12.86 -9.25 -7.98
C GLY A 29 -12.81 -8.08 -8.96
N ALA A 30 -11.69 -7.34 -9.07
CA ALA A 30 -11.59 -6.21 -9.98
C ALA A 30 -11.62 -6.58 -11.47
N VAL A 31 -11.23 -7.82 -11.82
CA VAL A 31 -11.12 -8.30 -13.21
C VAL A 31 -11.82 -9.66 -13.32
N ARG A 32 -12.74 -9.80 -14.27
CA ARG A 32 -13.39 -11.09 -14.58
C ARG A 32 -12.32 -12.08 -15.02
N GLY A 33 -12.15 -13.19 -14.29
CA GLY A 33 -11.19 -14.26 -14.60
C GLY A 33 -9.88 -14.23 -13.80
N VAL A 34 -9.67 -13.26 -12.90
CA VAL A 34 -8.46 -13.19 -12.05
C VAL A 34 -8.86 -13.28 -10.58
N ARG A 35 -8.21 -14.16 -9.79
CA ARG A 35 -8.54 -14.36 -8.36
C ARG A 35 -8.29 -13.09 -7.52
N ASP A 36 -7.20 -12.38 -7.81
CA ASP A 36 -6.84 -11.12 -7.13
C ASP A 36 -5.93 -10.30 -8.02
N VAL A 37 -6.12 -8.97 -8.01
CA VAL A 37 -5.12 -8.03 -8.51
C VAL A 37 -4.78 -7.07 -7.38
N GLY A 38 -3.49 -6.88 -7.13
CA GLY A 38 -3.04 -6.05 -6.03
C GLY A 38 -1.68 -5.43 -6.30
N ILE A 39 -1.32 -4.50 -5.44
CA ILE A 39 -0.01 -3.84 -5.46
C ILE A 39 0.68 -4.01 -4.12
N ILE A 40 2.00 -3.96 -4.15
CA ILE A 40 2.85 -3.86 -2.96
C ILE A 40 3.68 -2.61 -3.12
N ILE A 41 3.66 -1.73 -2.12
CA ILE A 41 4.52 -0.55 -2.06
C ILE A 41 5.34 -0.57 -0.78
N GLU A 42 6.51 0.05 -0.84
CA GLU A 42 7.41 0.26 0.29
C GLU A 42 7.72 1.77 0.37
N ARG A 43 7.63 2.35 1.56
CA ARG A 43 7.84 3.78 1.80
C ARG A 43 8.59 4.01 3.11
N GLY A 44 9.40 5.07 3.14
CA GLY A 44 10.23 5.45 4.27
C GLY A 44 11.73 5.26 4.00
N SER A 45 12.55 5.57 5.01
CA SER A 45 14.00 5.47 4.93
C SER A 45 14.48 4.21 5.63
N ARG A 46 15.18 3.35 4.87
CA ARG A 46 15.88 2.19 5.41
C ARG A 46 17.29 2.66 5.77
N ASP A 47 17.48 3.00 7.04
CA ASP A 47 18.80 3.18 7.65
C ASP A 47 19.44 1.80 7.90
#